data_AF-A0A1V8TXI7-F1
#
_entry.id   AF-A0A1V8TXI7-F1
#
_cell.length_a   1.000
_cell.length_b   1.000
_cell.length_c   1.000
_cell.angle_alpha   90.00
_cell.angle_beta   90.00
_cell.angle_gamma   90.00
#
_symmetry.space_group_name_H-M   'P 1'
#
loop_
_entity.id
_entity.type
_entity.pdbx_description
1 polymer ?
#
loop_
_entity_poly.entity_id
_entity_poly.type
_entity_poly.pdbx_seq_one_letter_code
_entity_poly.pdbx_strand_id
1 'polypeptide(L)'
;GRRGSSKPPEDPTDLSLLRDIPNWLRTLRLHKYTDNLKDMRWQDLVVLDEEGLERKGVAAVGARRKLLKVFEEVRKAQAEGRV
;
A
#
# COMPACT_ATOMS: atom_id res chain seq x y z
N GLY A 1 -12.44 29.10 10.23
CA GLY A 1 -12.89 27.83 9.61
C GLY A 1 -12.05 26.69 10.15
N ARG A 2 -12.67 25.54 10.40
CA ARG A 2 -12.14 24.42 11.20
C ARG A 2 -10.70 24.03 10.80
N ARG A 3 -9.85 23.91 11.81
CA ARG A 3 -8.52 23.29 11.79
C ARG A 3 -8.65 21.93 11.10
N GLY A 4 -8.00 21.75 9.95
CA GLY A 4 -7.79 20.42 9.39
C GLY A 4 -6.94 19.65 10.40
N SER A 5 -7.57 18.77 11.16
CA SER A 5 -6.88 17.81 11.99
C SER A 5 -6.05 16.94 11.06
N SER A 6 -4.76 17.25 10.95
CA SER A 6 -3.77 16.36 10.38
C SER A 6 -3.79 15.12 11.26
N LYS A 7 -4.59 14.13 10.85
CA LYS A 7 -4.46 12.77 11.37
C LYS A 7 -2.95 12.45 11.33
N PRO A 8 -2.39 11.85 12.38
CA PRO A 8 -1.04 11.31 12.33
C PRO A 8 -0.88 10.51 11.04
N PRO A 9 0.30 10.51 10.40
CA PRO A 9 0.54 9.66 9.25
C PRO A 9 0.11 8.24 9.62
N GLU A 10 -0.89 7.70 8.91
CA GLU A 10 -1.37 6.35 9.17
C GLU A 10 -0.23 5.38 8.88
N ASP A 11 0.07 4.48 9.82
CA ASP A 11 1.15 3.51 9.69
C ASP A 11 0.80 2.52 8.56
N PRO A 12 1.53 2.51 7.44
CA PRO A 12 1.21 1.65 6.31
C PRO A 12 1.42 0.16 6.61
N THR A 13 1.97 -0.19 7.77
CA THR A 13 2.11 -1.57 8.25
C THR A 13 0.97 -2.01 9.18
N ASP A 14 -0.03 -1.18 9.45
CA ASP A 14 -1.19 -1.59 10.24
C ASP A 14 -1.98 -2.71 9.55
N LEU A 15 -2.19 -3.83 10.24
CA LEU A 15 -2.96 -4.98 9.77
C LEU A 15 -4.38 -4.64 9.32
N SER A 16 -5.04 -3.69 9.99
CA SER A 16 -6.39 -3.25 9.64
C SER A 16 -6.41 -2.54 8.29
N LEU A 17 -5.37 -1.75 7.98
CA LEU A 17 -5.21 -1.11 6.68
C LEU A 17 -4.83 -2.13 5.62
N LEU A 18 -3.89 -3.04 5.90
CA LEU A 18 -3.48 -4.07 4.94
C LEU A 18 -4.66 -4.97 4.53
N ARG A 19 -5.62 -5.22 5.42
CA ARG A 19 -6.85 -5.97 5.08
C ARG A 19 -7.84 -5.17 4.24
N ASP A 20 -7.76 -3.83 4.24
CA ASP A 20 -8.58 -2.91 3.44
C ASP A 20 -7.70 -2.17 2.41
N ILE A 21 -7.35 -2.87 1.32
CA ILE A 21 -6.52 -2.33 0.23
C ILE A 21 -7.02 -0.97 -0.29
N PRO A 22 -8.34 -0.75 -0.55
CA PRO A 22 -8.84 0.58 -0.90
C PRO A 22 -8.49 1.67 0.10
N ASN A 23 -8.62 1.42 1.40
CA ASN A 23 -8.27 2.41 2.41
C ASN A 23 -6.75 2.61 2.52
N TRP A 24 -5.98 1.52 2.50
CA TRP A 24 -4.52 1.57 2.50
C TRP A 24 -3.94 2.38 1.34
N LEU A 25 -4.46 2.21 0.12
CA LEU A 25 -4.04 3.03 -1.02
C LEU A 25 -4.45 4.50 -0.89
N ARG A 26 -5.51 4.84 -0.14
CA ARG A 26 -5.85 6.24 0.17
C ARG A 26 -4.80 6.88 1.06
N THR A 27 -4.31 6.19 2.10
CA THR A 27 -3.25 6.71 2.99
C THR A 27 -1.97 6.98 2.21
N LEU A 28 -1.63 6.10 1.27
CA LEU A 28 -0.47 6.23 0.38
C LEU A 28 -0.67 7.26 -0.75
N ARG A 29 -1.87 7.83 -0.91
CA ARG A 29 -2.25 8.69 -2.06
C ARG A 29 -2.10 7.98 -3.43
N LEU A 30 -2.35 6.68 -3.44
CA LEU A 30 -2.30 5.80 -4.61
C LEU A 30 -3.68 5.22 -4.98
N HIS A 31 -4.76 5.77 -4.40
CA HIS A 31 -6.13 5.30 -4.58
C HIS A 31 -6.64 5.27 -6.03
N LYS A 32 -5.95 5.93 -6.97
CA LYS A 32 -6.20 5.75 -8.41
C LYS A 32 -5.98 4.32 -8.92
N TYR A 33 -5.20 3.51 -8.20
CA TYR A 33 -4.93 2.10 -8.53
C TYR A 33 -5.78 1.12 -7.70
N THR A 34 -6.82 1.62 -7.01
CA THR A 34 -7.67 0.76 -6.18
C THR A 34 -8.32 -0.34 -7.00
N ASP A 35 -8.92 -0.01 -8.15
CA ASP A 35 -9.58 -1.03 -8.99
C ASP A 35 -8.62 -2.06 -9.58
N ASN A 36 -7.33 -1.73 -9.63
CA ASN A 36 -6.28 -2.63 -10.12
C ASN A 36 -5.82 -3.65 -9.07
N LEU A 37 -5.89 -3.28 -7.78
CA LEU A 37 -5.21 -3.99 -6.69
C LEU A 37 -6.17 -4.49 -5.59
N LYS A 38 -7.40 -3.96 -5.50
CA LYS A 38 -8.36 -4.24 -4.40
C LYS A 38 -8.75 -5.71 -4.27
N ASP A 39 -8.72 -6.46 -5.37
CA ASP A 39 -9.12 -7.87 -5.40
C ASP A 39 -7.97 -8.81 -5.00
N MET A 40 -6.76 -8.28 -4.76
CA MET A 40 -5.62 -9.04 -4.29
C MET A 40 -5.57 -9.06 -2.77
N ARG A 41 -5.17 -10.21 -2.21
CA ARG A 41 -4.79 -10.27 -0.79
C ARG A 41 -3.49 -9.49 -0.60
N TRP A 42 -3.37 -8.76 0.51
CA TRP A 42 -2.18 -7.95 0.77
C TRP A 42 -0.91 -8.80 0.82
N GLN A 43 -0.98 -10.05 1.30
CA GLN A 43 0.17 -10.96 1.35
C GLN A 43 0.71 -11.27 -0.05
N ASP A 44 -0.18 -11.42 -1.05
CA ASP A 44 0.20 -11.65 -2.44
C ASP A 44 0.63 -10.35 -3.13
N LEU A 45 0.12 -9.21 -2.67
CA LEU A 45 0.44 -7.89 -3.20
C LEU A 45 1.85 -7.44 -2.79
N VAL A 46 2.24 -7.60 -1.52
CA VAL A 46 3.54 -7.13 -0.98
C VAL A 46 4.74 -7.95 -1.47
N VAL A 47 4.50 -9.09 -2.11
CA VAL A 47 5.54 -9.91 -2.75
C VAL A 47 5.74 -9.57 -4.23
N LEU A 48 4.89 -8.71 -4.82
CA LEU A 48 5.06 -8.28 -6.21
C LEU A 48 6.33 -7.46 -6.40
N ASP A 49 6.92 -7.64 -7.57
CA ASP A 49 8.02 -6.82 -8.08
C ASP A 49 7.51 -5.69 -8.99
N GLU A 50 8.44 -4.94 -9.57
CA GLU A 50 8.11 -3.82 -10.45
C GLU A 50 7.30 -4.26 -11.66
N GLU A 51 7.64 -5.40 -12.27
CA GLU A 51 6.96 -5.94 -13.44
C GLU A 51 5.55 -6.44 -13.08
N GLY A 52 5.38 -7.09 -11.92
CA GLY A 52 4.08 -7.51 -11.40
C GLY A 52 3.13 -6.33 -11.21
N LEU A 53 3.63 -5.22 -10.64
CA LEU A 53 2.85 -4.00 -10.49
C LEU A 53 2.48 -3.37 -11.84
N GLU A 54 3.39 -3.41 -12.82
CA GLU A 54 3.12 -2.94 -14.18
C GLU A 54 2.03 -3.75 -14.86
N ARG A 55 2.10 -5.09 -14.80
CA ARG A 55 1.08 -6.00 -15.36
C ARG A 55 -0.29 -5.81 -14.72
N LYS A 56 -0.33 -5.40 -13.45
CA LYS A 56 -1.58 -5.02 -12.76
C LYS A 56 -2.08 -3.62 -13.13
N GLY A 57 -1.37 -2.89 -13.99
CA GLY A 57 -1.79 -1.58 -14.50
C GLY A 57 -1.27 -0.38 -13.69
N VAL A 58 -0.29 -0.58 -12.81
CA VAL A 58 0.43 0.52 -12.15
C VAL A 58 1.50 1.05 -13.11
N ALA A 59 1.07 1.83 -14.12
CA ALA A 59 1.95 2.28 -15.21
C ALA A 59 3.02 3.30 -14.78
N ALA A 60 2.79 4.07 -13.72
CA ALA A 60 3.72 5.13 -13.32
C ALA A 60 4.89 4.57 -12.49
N VAL A 61 6.12 4.71 -13.01
CA VAL A 61 7.37 4.29 -12.33
C VAL A 61 7.46 4.83 -10.90
N GLY A 62 7.12 6.11 -10.68
CA GLY A 62 7.13 6.72 -9.35
C GLY A 62 6.15 6.06 -8.37
N ALA A 63 5.00 5.61 -8.85
CA ALA A 63 4.03 4.88 -8.04
C ALA A 63 4.54 3.47 -7.69
N ARG A 64 5.14 2.77 -8.67
CA ARG A 64 5.74 1.45 -8.44
C ARG A 64 6.85 1.51 -7.40
N ARG A 65 7.81 2.44 -7.56
CA ARG A 65 8.90 2.65 -6.60
C ARG A 65 8.38 2.98 -5.20
N LYS A 66 7.29 3.75 -5.09
CA LYS A 66 6.67 4.04 -3.79
C LYS A 66 6.04 2.79 -3.17
N LEU A 67 5.30 2.00 -3.94
CA LEU A 67 4.71 0.74 -3.46
C LEU A 67 5.79 -0.23 -3.00
N LEU A 68 6.85 -0.41 -3.78
CA LEU A 68 7.95 -1.34 -3.44
C LEU A 68 8.61 -0.98 -2.09
N LYS A 69 8.84 0.31 -1.81
CA LYS A 69 9.35 0.75 -0.50
C LYS A 69 8.40 0.39 0.64
N VAL A 70 7.11 0.62 0.45
CA VAL A 70 6.11 0.26 1.48
C VAL A 70 6.01 -1.27 1.63
N PHE A 71 6.11 -2.02 0.54
CA PHE A 71 6.13 -3.49 0.60
C PHE A 71 7.34 -4.01 1.38
N GLU A 72 8.51 -3.38 1.25
CA GLU A 72 9.68 -3.69 2.09
C GLU A 72 9.41 -3.45 3.58
N GLU A 73 8.78 -2.33 3.93
CA GLU A 73 8.39 -2.02 5.32
C GLU A 73 7.41 -3.05 5.88
N VAL A 74 6.39 -3.43 5.11
CA VAL A 74 5.41 -4.45 5.51
C VAL A 74 6.05 -5.83 5.66
N ARG A 75 6.92 -6.24 4.73
CA ARG A 75 7.65 -7.52 4.82
C ARG A 75 8.58 -7.56 6.03
N LYS A 76 9.23 -6.44 6.35
CA LYS A 76 10.04 -6.31 7.56
C LYS A 76 9.18 -6.43 8.82
N ALA A 77 8.05 -5.73 8.88
CA ALA A 77 7.11 -5.85 9.99
C ALA A 77 6.60 -7.29 10.16
N GLN A 78 6.36 -8.00 9.05
CA GLN A 78 5.93 -9.41 9.05
C GLN A 78 7.01 -10.34 9.57
N ALA A 79 8.26 -10.15 9.15
CA ALA A 79 9.40 -10.91 9.65
C ALA A 79 9.65 -10.68 11.15
N GLU A 80 9.31 -9.50 11.66
CA GLU A 80 9.39 -9.12 13.08
C GLU A 80 8.15 -9.55 13.89
N GLY A 81 7.14 -10.16 13.28
CA GLY A 81 5.91 -10.63 13.94
C GLY A 81 4.97 -9.50 14.39
N ARG A 82 5.11 -8.30 13.82
CA ARG A 82 4.22 -7.14 14.11
C ARG A 82 2.94 -7.17 13.30
N VAL A 83 2.91 -7.95 12.22
CA VAL A 83 1.75 -8.18 11.33
C VAL A 83 1.61 -9.66 11.01
#